data_AF-A0A453S1R4-F1
#
_entry.id   AF-A0A453S1R4-F1
#
_cell.length_a   1.000
_cell.length_b   1.000
_cell.length_c   1.000
_cell.angle_alpha   90.00
_cell.angle_beta   90.00
_cell.angle_gamma   90.00
#
_symmetry.space_group_name_H-M   'P 1'
#
loop_
_entity.id
_entity.type
_entity.pdbx_description
1 polymer ?
#
loop_
_entity_poly.entity_id
_entity_poly.type
_entity_poly.pdbx_seq_one_letter_code
_entity_poly.pdbx_strand_id
1 'polypeptide(L)'
;MDAEEKEYNDILRLNHVEGQDGLPLKIQMFLSSALSTWDADFYVKVDDDVHVNIGITRSILARHRSKPRVYIGCMKSGPVIANNESKYYEPDHWKFGTAGNNYFRHA
;
A
#
# COMPACT_ATOMS: atom_id res chain seq x y z
N MET A 1 -10.54 4.06 -20.35
CA MET A 1 -10.99 3.08 -19.34
C MET A 1 -11.82 1.94 -19.93
N ASP A 2 -13.04 2.12 -20.49
CA ASP A 2 -13.81 0.95 -20.94
C ASP A 2 -13.20 0.21 -22.15
N ALA A 3 -12.53 0.95 -23.05
CA ALA A 3 -11.79 0.34 -24.17
C ALA A 3 -10.55 -0.44 -23.71
N GLU A 4 -9.79 0.13 -22.77
CA GLU A 4 -8.60 -0.47 -22.16
C GLU A 4 -8.96 -1.74 -21.37
N GLU A 5 -10.01 -1.68 -20.56
CA GLU A 5 -10.52 -2.85 -19.83
C GLU A 5 -10.94 -3.97 -20.78
N LYS A 6 -11.59 -3.62 -21.89
CA LYS A 6 -11.98 -4.60 -22.92
C LYS A 6 -10.78 -5.24 -23.60
N GLU A 7 -9.67 -4.50 -23.74
CA GLU A 7 -8.46 -4.96 -24.41
C GLU A 7 -7.59 -5.83 -23.50
N TYR A 8 -7.37 -5.40 -22.26
CA TYR A 8 -6.36 -6.00 -21.37
C TYR A 8 -6.96 -6.83 -20.23
N ASN A 9 -8.20 -6.54 -19.81
CA ASN A 9 -8.92 -7.24 -18.75
C ASN A 9 -8.09 -7.36 -17.44
N ASP A 10 -7.45 -6.26 -17.06
CA ASP A 10 -6.55 -6.14 -15.92
C ASP A 10 -6.89 -4.97 -14.99
N ILE A 11 -8.05 -4.32 -15.14
CA ILE A 11 -8.48 -3.22 -14.28
C ILE A 11 -9.45 -3.70 -13.18
N LEU A 12 -9.03 -3.59 -11.92
CA LEU A 12 -9.92 -3.71 -10.78
C LEU A 12 -10.57 -2.37 -10.43
N ARG A 13 -11.87 -2.21 -10.71
CA ARG A 13 -12.64 -1.01 -10.32
C ARG A 13 -13.25 -1.17 -8.94
N LEU A 14 -12.90 -0.27 -8.03
CA LEU A 14 -13.47 -0.20 -6.68
C LEU A 14 -14.60 0.84 -6.64
N ASN A 15 -15.63 0.59 -5.84
CA ASN A 15 -16.72 1.55 -5.62
C ASN A 15 -16.27 2.67 -4.66
N HIS A 16 -15.28 3.45 -5.08
CA HIS A 16 -14.64 4.53 -4.32
C HIS A 16 -14.43 5.75 -5.21
N VAL A 17 -14.72 6.93 -4.69
CA VAL A 17 -14.44 8.21 -5.36
C VAL A 17 -13.14 8.76 -4.81
N GLU A 18 -12.13 8.89 -5.67
CA GLU A 18 -10.84 9.43 -5.27
C GLU A 18 -10.98 10.85 -4.70
N GLY A 19 -10.34 11.10 -3.56
CA GLY A 19 -10.31 12.41 -2.91
C GLY A 19 -11.38 12.66 -1.84
N GLN A 20 -12.46 11.87 -1.74
CA GLN A 20 -13.47 12.05 -0.67
C GLN A 20 -13.00 11.53 0.70
N ASP A 21 -12.36 10.35 0.74
CA ASP A 21 -11.96 9.68 1.99
C ASP A 21 -10.43 9.43 2.08
N GLY A 22 -9.67 10.08 1.17
CA GLY A 22 -8.22 10.02 1.12
C GLY A 22 -7.63 8.66 0.69
N LEU A 23 -6.30 8.64 0.62
CA LEU A 23 -5.51 7.46 0.26
C LEU A 23 -5.69 6.23 1.20
N PRO A 24 -5.91 6.39 2.53
CA PRO A 24 -6.08 5.25 3.42
C PRO A 24 -7.27 4.35 3.08
N LEU A 25 -8.43 4.94 2.73
CA LEU A 25 -9.61 4.16 2.37
C LEU A 25 -9.39 3.37 1.08
N LYS A 26 -8.77 4.01 0.07
CA LYS A 26 -8.42 3.33 -1.20
C LYS A 26 -7.57 2.09 -0.96
N ILE A 27 -6.54 2.17 -0.10
CA ILE A 27 -5.68 1.02 0.22
C ILE A 27 -6.44 -0.05 1.00
N GLN A 28 -7.26 0.33 1.98
CA GLN A 28 -8.08 -0.62 2.73
C GLN A 28 -9.05 -1.40 1.81
N MET A 29 -9.74 -0.69 0.91
CA MET A 29 -10.66 -1.31 -0.04
C MET A 29 -9.92 -2.22 -1.02
N PHE A 30 -8.80 -1.76 -1.56
CA PHE A 30 -7.95 -2.55 -2.46
C PHE A 30 -7.51 -3.86 -1.81
N LEU A 31 -6.90 -3.80 -0.61
CA LEU A 31 -6.43 -4.99 0.09
C LEU A 31 -7.58 -5.95 0.42
N SER A 32 -8.72 -5.42 0.88
CA SER A 32 -9.90 -6.24 1.20
C SER A 32 -10.43 -6.96 -0.04
N SER A 33 -10.59 -6.25 -1.15
CA SER A 33 -11.06 -6.83 -2.41
C SER A 33 -10.06 -7.83 -2.98
N ALA A 34 -8.76 -7.53 -2.95
CA ALA A 34 -7.74 -8.43 -3.47
C ALA A 34 -7.69 -9.74 -2.68
N LEU A 35 -7.71 -9.67 -1.36
CA LEU A 35 -7.71 -10.83 -0.46
C LEU A 35 -8.97 -11.70 -0.63
N SER A 36 -10.13 -11.12 -0.96
CA SER A 36 -11.35 -11.88 -1.20
C SER A 36 -11.46 -12.48 -2.61
N THR A 37 -10.71 -11.94 -3.58
CA THR A 37 -10.87 -12.30 -5.00
C THR A 37 -9.87 -13.36 -5.44
N TRP A 38 -8.62 -13.24 -5.00
CA TRP A 38 -7.53 -14.12 -5.44
C TRP A 38 -6.97 -14.88 -4.25
N ASP A 39 -6.81 -16.20 -4.40
CA ASP A 39 -5.99 -17.01 -3.49
C ASP A 39 -4.54 -16.96 -3.96
N ALA A 40 -3.68 -16.22 -3.25
CA ALA A 40 -2.29 -15.97 -3.64
C ALA A 40 -1.34 -16.12 -2.45
N ASP A 41 -0.12 -16.61 -2.70
CA ASP A 41 0.92 -16.67 -1.67
C ASP A 41 1.37 -15.26 -1.19
N PHE A 42 1.28 -14.27 -2.08
CA PHE A 42 1.71 -12.89 -1.84
C PHE A 42 0.80 -11.89 -2.57
N TYR A 43 0.56 -10.75 -1.92
CA TYR A 43 -0.08 -9.57 -2.50
C TYR A 43 0.95 -8.43 -2.51
N VAL A 44 1.14 -7.78 -3.65
CA VAL A 44 2.13 -6.73 -3.84
C VAL A 44 1.43 -5.45 -4.27
N LYS A 45 1.68 -4.35 -3.55
CA LYS A 45 1.21 -3.00 -3.90
C LYS A 45 2.41 -2.18 -4.38
N VAL A 46 2.27 -1.55 -5.54
CA VAL A 46 3.26 -0.64 -6.13
C VAL A 46 2.51 0.54 -6.75
N ASP A 47 3.13 1.72 -6.74
CA ASP A 47 2.60 2.90 -7.43
C ASP A 47 2.97 2.87 -8.93
N ASP A 48 2.23 3.59 -9.76
CA ASP A 48 2.35 3.59 -11.23
C ASP A 48 3.60 4.31 -11.75
N ASP A 49 4.31 5.04 -10.89
CA ASP A 49 5.54 5.78 -11.20
C ASP A 49 6.83 5.06 -10.72
N VAL A 50 6.73 3.79 -10.33
CA VAL A 50 7.87 2.99 -9.84
C VAL A 50 8.27 1.89 -10.84
N HIS A 51 9.58 1.78 -11.10
CA HIS A 51 10.12 0.64 -11.84
C HIS A 51 10.27 -0.60 -10.94
N VAL A 52 9.67 -1.72 -11.35
CA VAL A 52 9.77 -3.01 -10.64
C VAL A 52 10.69 -3.98 -11.40
N ASN A 53 11.79 -4.39 -10.76
CA ASN A 53 12.60 -5.50 -11.28
C ASN A 53 11.96 -6.84 -10.92
N ILE A 54 11.17 -7.40 -11.85
CA ILE A 54 10.38 -8.62 -11.65
C ILE A 54 11.27 -9.83 -11.26
N GLY A 55 12.48 -9.95 -11.82
CA GLY A 55 13.39 -11.05 -11.52
C GLY A 55 13.88 -11.04 -10.07
N ILE A 56 14.22 -9.85 -9.56
CA ILE A 56 14.61 -9.67 -8.16
C ILE A 56 13.40 -9.81 -7.24
N THR A 57 12.25 -9.23 -7.58
CA THR A 57 11.01 -9.37 -6.80
C THR A 57 10.64 -10.84 -6.62
N ARG A 58 10.61 -11.62 -7.70
CA ARG A 58 10.35 -13.07 -7.66
C ARG A 58 11.33 -13.79 -6.71
N SER A 59 12.62 -13.45 -6.79
CA SER A 59 13.66 -14.07 -5.95
C SER A 59 13.50 -13.72 -4.46
N ILE A 60 13.06 -12.49 -4.15
CA ILE A 60 12.74 -12.07 -2.78
C ILE A 60 11.53 -12.84 -2.24
N LEU A 61 10.44 -12.91 -3.00
CA LEU A 61 9.21 -13.60 -2.60
C LEU A 61 9.46 -15.10 -2.42
N ALA A 62 10.19 -15.74 -3.34
CA ALA A 62 10.53 -17.17 -3.24
C ALA A 62 11.28 -17.51 -1.93
N ARG A 63 12.22 -16.65 -1.50
CA ARG A 63 12.96 -16.83 -0.23
C ARG A 63 12.09 -16.66 1.02
N HIS A 64 10.92 -16.03 0.90
CA HIS A 64 10.01 -15.76 2.01
C HIS A 64 8.77 -16.66 2.01
N ARG A 65 8.62 -17.54 1.01
CA ARG A 65 7.39 -18.33 0.81
C ARG A 65 7.03 -19.24 1.99
N SER A 66 8.02 -19.78 2.70
CA SER A 66 7.78 -20.66 3.87
C SER A 66 7.60 -19.89 5.19
N LYS A 67 7.76 -18.57 5.18
CA LYS A 67 7.64 -17.75 6.39
C LYS A 67 6.20 -17.24 6.51
N PRO A 68 5.51 -17.46 7.63
CA PRO A 68 4.15 -16.98 7.80
C PRO A 68 4.12 -15.46 8.03
N ARG A 69 3.10 -14.77 7.49
CA ARG A 69 2.77 -13.35 7.80
C ARG A 69 3.93 -12.38 7.57
N VAL A 70 4.63 -12.50 6.44
CA VAL A 70 5.73 -11.59 6.11
C VAL A 70 5.18 -10.29 5.52
N TYR A 71 5.73 -9.17 5.99
CA TYR A 71 5.52 -7.86 5.39
C TYR A 71 6.88 -7.30 4.94
N ILE A 72 7.04 -7.01 3.65
CA ILE A 72 8.33 -6.67 3.03
C ILE A 72 8.25 -5.31 2.35
N GLY A 73 9.24 -4.47 2.57
CA GLY A 73 9.43 -3.22 1.83
C GLY A 73 10.53 -2.36 2.46
N CYS A 74 10.73 -1.16 1.93
CA CYS A 74 11.57 -0.15 2.55
C CYS A 74 10.82 0.46 3.74
N MET A 75 10.82 -0.25 4.88
CA MET A 75 10.17 0.24 6.10
C MET A 75 10.98 1.40 6.67
N LYS A 76 10.37 2.58 6.79
CA LYS A 76 10.97 3.69 7.50
C LYS A 76 10.32 3.81 8.87
N SER A 77 11.12 3.68 9.92
CA SER A 77 10.72 4.12 11.26
C SER A 77 11.10 5.58 11.43
N GLY A 78 10.18 6.41 11.89
CA GLY A 78 10.48 7.81 12.21
C GLY A 78 9.33 8.47 12.94
N PRO A 79 9.54 9.71 13.40
CA PRO A 79 8.53 10.44 14.16
C PRO A 79 7.29 10.65 13.29
N VAL A 80 6.11 10.56 13.90
CA VAL A 80 4.86 11.00 13.28
C VAL A 80 4.89 12.53 13.18
N ILE A 81 4.62 13.09 12.00
CA ILE A 81 4.70 14.53 11.77
C ILE A 81 3.38 15.17 12.16
N ALA A 82 3.37 15.85 13.30
CA ALA A 82 2.22 16.61 13.78
C ALA A 82 2.20 18.08 13.31
N ASN A 83 3.24 18.52 12.58
CA ASN A 83 3.29 19.87 12.01
C ASN A 83 2.44 19.95 10.73
N ASN A 84 1.37 20.75 10.74
CA ASN A 84 0.42 20.94 9.65
C ASN A 84 0.98 21.68 8.42
N GLU A 85 2.13 22.34 8.53
CA GLU A 85 2.83 22.97 7.39
C GLU A 85 3.65 21.96 6.58
N SER A 86 3.88 20.76 7.13
CA SER A 86 4.63 19.72 6.43
C SER A 86 3.77 19.04 5.37
N LYS A 87 4.35 18.77 4.19
CA LYS A 87 3.76 17.88 3.18
C LYS A 87 3.36 16.51 3.74
N TYR A 88 4.05 16.05 4.79
CA TYR A 88 3.85 14.72 5.40
C TYR A 88 3.13 14.79 6.74
N TYR A 89 2.41 15.89 7.00
CA TYR A 89 1.53 16.00 8.16
C TYR A 89 0.55 14.83 8.22
N GLU A 90 0.41 14.24 9.39
CA GLU A 90 -0.59 13.20 9.66
C GLU A 90 -1.76 13.84 10.45
N PRO A 91 -2.94 14.04 9.83
CA PRO A 91 -4.11 14.60 10.51
C PRO A 91 -4.52 13.81 11.76
N ASP A 92 -4.30 12.49 11.74
CA ASP A 92 -4.61 11.58 12.83
C ASP A 92 -3.39 11.27 13.72
N HIS A 93 -2.40 12.18 13.79
CA HIS A 93 -1.16 11.95 14.55
C HIS A 93 -1.40 11.59 16.02
N TRP A 94 -2.51 12.07 16.60
CA TRP A 94 -2.95 11.79 17.96
C TRP A 94 -3.24 10.29 18.21
N LYS A 95 -3.57 9.51 17.17
CA LYS A 95 -3.77 8.05 17.26
C LYS A 95 -2.47 7.30 17.53
N PHE A 96 -1.32 7.93 17.29
CA PHE A 96 0.01 7.33 17.45
C PHE A 96 0.66 7.64 18.81
N GLY A 97 -0.11 8.22 19.74
CA GLY A 97 0.34 8.56 21.10
C GLY A 97 0.91 9.97 21.20
N THR A 98 1.99 10.13 21.98
CA THR A 98 2.64 11.43 22.22
C THR A 98 3.48 11.89 21.06
N ALA A 99 3.63 13.22 20.90
CA ALA A 99 4.52 13.81 19.90
C ALA A 99 5.94 13.26 20.01
N GLY A 100 6.53 12.88 18.87
CA GLY A 100 7.85 12.25 18.82
C GLY A 100 7.83 10.71 18.84
N ASN A 101 6.66 10.09 19.00
CA ASN A 101 6.53 8.64 18.84
C ASN A 101 6.93 8.19 17.43
N ASN A 102 7.68 7.10 17.37
CA ASN A 102 8.06 6.48 16.12
C ASN A 102 6.94 5.55 15.63
N TYR A 103 6.64 5.64 14.34
CA TYR A 103 5.74 4.70 13.67
C TYR A 103 6.39 4.20 12.38
N PHE A 104 6.00 3.00 11.96
CA PHE A 104 6.39 2.46 10.66
C PHE A 104 5.60 3.16 9.58
N ARG A 105 6.24 4.07 8.85
CA ARG A 105 5.66 4.63 7.63
C ARG A 105 6.13 3.82 6.43
N HIS A 106 5.16 3.46 5.59
CA HIS A 106 5.44 2.99 4.25
C HIS A 106 6.01 4.18 3.48
N ALA A 107 7.20 3.98 2.90
CA ALA A 107 7.85 4.96 2.05
C ALA A 107 7.19 5.01 0.68
#